data_AF-A0A2W0BJJ9-F1
#
_entry.id   AF-A0A2W0BJJ9-F1
#
_cell.length_a   1.000
_cell.length_b   1.000
_cell.length_c   1.000
_cell.angle_alpha   90.00
_cell.angle_beta   90.00
_cell.angle_gamma   90.00
#
_symmetry.space_group_name_H-M   'P 1'
#
loop_
_entity.id
_entity.type
_entity.pdbx_description
1 polymer ?
#
loop_
_entity_poly.entity_id
_entity_poly.type
_entity_poly.pdbx_seq_one_letter_code
_entity_poly.pdbx_strand_id
1 'polypeptide(L)'
;KEFDPTQALGFGLIAEEVEKVDPGLVYHNNKGLVESVRYEMVNAMLLNEFLKEHSKVEKLEATVAEQQKNFQSKLVEQEERIEALASCLHKVSAQTEMSRSAAQVVVTDQ
;
A
#
# COMPACT_ATOMS: atom_id res chain seq x y z
N LYS A 1 20.36 9.41 -32.78
CA LYS A 1 20.24 10.81 -32.31
C LYS A 1 21.52 11.07 -31.52
N GLU A 2 22.51 11.73 -32.11
CA GLU A 2 23.75 12.07 -31.40
C GLU A 2 23.46 13.28 -30.49
N PHE A 3 23.84 13.17 -29.22
CA PHE A 3 23.70 14.24 -28.23
C PHE A 3 25.00 15.05 -28.20
N ASP A 4 24.89 16.38 -28.21
CA ASP A 4 26.02 17.29 -28.06
C ASP A 4 26.55 17.22 -26.62
N PRO A 5 27.79 16.76 -26.39
CA PRO A 5 28.36 16.60 -25.05
C PRO A 5 28.68 17.94 -24.36
N THR A 6 28.59 19.07 -25.06
CA THR A 6 28.79 20.42 -24.48
C THR A 6 27.49 21.06 -23.98
N GLN A 7 26.34 20.46 -24.26
CA GLN A 7 25.05 20.92 -23.74
C GLN A 7 24.90 20.51 -22.26
N ALA A 8 24.56 21.46 -21.40
CA ALA A 8 24.21 21.17 -20.02
C ALA A 8 23.04 20.17 -19.97
N LEU A 9 23.16 19.10 -19.18
CA LEU A 9 22.07 18.15 -18.96
C LEU A 9 20.89 18.88 -18.30
N GLY A 10 19.92 19.24 -19.14
CA GLY A 10 18.64 19.78 -18.69
C GLY A 10 17.66 18.65 -18.44
N PHE A 11 16.94 18.72 -17.32
CA PHE A 11 15.74 17.93 -17.12
C PHE A 11 14.56 18.64 -17.80
N GLY A 12 13.82 17.92 -18.62
CA GLY A 12 12.70 18.47 -19.37
C GLY A 12 11.72 17.40 -19.82
N LEU A 13 10.49 17.84 -20.09
CA LEU A 13 9.45 17.00 -20.69
C LEU A 13 9.67 16.82 -22.19
N ILE A 14 9.40 15.63 -22.71
CA ILE A 14 9.42 15.33 -24.15
C ILE A 14 8.07 15.74 -24.76
N ALA A 15 8.07 16.66 -25.73
CA ALA A 15 6.83 17.22 -26.28
C ALA A 15 5.92 16.15 -26.89
N GLU A 16 6.47 15.15 -27.56
CA GLU A 16 5.73 14.03 -28.14
C GLU A 16 5.08 13.13 -27.08
N GLU A 17 5.65 13.05 -25.86
CA GLU A 17 5.06 12.31 -24.75
C GLU A 17 3.97 13.13 -24.06
N VAL A 18 4.21 14.43 -23.89
CA VAL A 18 3.20 15.36 -23.36
C VAL A 18 1.98 15.41 -24.27
N GLU A 19 2.15 15.45 -25.60
CA GLU A 19 1.05 15.43 -26.57
C GLU A 19 0.13 14.21 -26.42
N LYS A 20 0.68 13.04 -26.08
CA LYS A 20 -0.11 11.82 -25.85
C LYS A 20 -0.95 11.89 -24.57
N VAL A 21 -0.48 12.64 -23.58
CA VAL A 21 -1.17 12.81 -22.29
C VAL A 21 -2.18 13.94 -22.38
N ASP A 22 -1.76 15.10 -22.88
CA ASP A 22 -2.60 16.29 -23.09
C ASP A 22 -2.07 17.14 -24.27
N PRO A 23 -2.71 17.06 -25.46
CA PRO A 23 -2.37 17.87 -26.62
C PRO A 23 -2.47 19.39 -26.39
N GLY A 24 -3.23 19.83 -25.37
CA GLY A 24 -3.35 21.23 -25.01
C GLY A 24 -2.08 21.82 -24.40
N LEU A 25 -1.15 20.98 -23.94
CA LEU A 25 0.09 21.39 -23.28
C LEU A 25 1.28 21.52 -24.24
N VAL A 26 1.06 21.45 -25.56
CA VAL A 26 2.12 21.55 -26.57
C VAL A 26 1.83 22.62 -27.62
N TYR A 27 2.87 23.11 -28.26
CA TYR A 27 2.79 23.91 -29.47
C TYR A 27 2.96 23.01 -30.69
N HIS A 28 2.18 23.29 -31.74
CA HIS A 28 2.32 22.69 -33.06
C HIS A 28 2.84 23.73 -34.04
N ASN A 29 3.75 23.32 -34.91
CA ASN A 29 4.23 24.17 -36.00
C ASN A 29 3.21 24.28 -37.14
N ASN A 30 3.54 25.06 -38.17
CA ASN A 30 2.68 25.26 -39.36
C ASN A 30 2.38 23.98 -40.16
N LYS A 31 3.08 22.88 -39.90
CA LYS A 31 2.82 21.56 -40.51
C LYS A 31 1.95 20.66 -39.63
N GLY A 32 1.49 21.16 -38.48
CA GLY A 32 0.72 20.41 -37.50
C GLY A 32 1.55 19.40 -36.70
N LEU A 33 2.88 19.49 -36.73
CA LEU A 33 3.76 18.61 -35.94
C LEU A 33 4.08 19.26 -34.60
N VAL A 34 4.17 18.44 -33.55
CA VAL A 34 4.57 18.90 -32.22
C VAL A 34 5.95 19.55 -32.28
N GLU A 35 6.11 20.70 -31.63
CA GLU A 35 7.32 21.50 -31.69
C GLU A 35 7.93 21.74 -30.31
N SER A 36 7.10 22.01 -29.30
CA SER A 36 7.58 22.25 -27.93
C SER A 36 6.47 22.11 -26.89
N VAL A 37 6.86 21.99 -25.62
CA VAL A 37 5.95 21.99 -24.47
C VAL A 37 5.62 23.43 -24.06
N ARG A 38 4.37 23.69 -23.69
CA ARG A 38 3.90 24.95 -23.10
C ARG A 38 4.26 25.01 -21.62
N TYR A 39 5.55 25.22 -21.31
CA TYR A 39 6.03 25.21 -19.92
C TYR A 39 5.33 26.23 -19.02
N GLU A 40 4.89 27.38 -19.53
CA GLU A 40 4.09 28.36 -18.77
C GLU A 40 2.78 27.74 -18.24
N MET A 41 2.08 26.98 -19.09
CA MET A 41 0.83 26.32 -18.71
C MET A 41 1.09 25.16 -17.76
N VAL A 42 2.13 24.36 -18.02
CA VAL A 42 2.56 23.29 -17.11
C VAL A 42 2.88 23.86 -15.73
N ASN A 43 3.73 24.90 -15.64
CA ASN A 43 4.12 25.51 -14.38
C ASN A 43 2.94 26.11 -13.61
N ALA A 44 2.00 26.76 -14.31
CA ALA A 44 0.79 27.29 -13.70
C ALA A 44 -0.13 26.17 -13.15
N MET A 45 -0.22 25.04 -13.85
CA MET A 45 -1.00 23.87 -13.41
C MET A 45 -0.32 23.10 -12.28
N LEU A 46 1.02 23.05 -12.26
CA LEU A 46 1.80 22.26 -11.31
C LEU A 46 1.52 22.63 -9.86
N LEU A 47 1.33 23.91 -9.53
CA LEU A 47 1.04 24.30 -8.15
C LEU A 47 -0.27 23.69 -7.66
N ASN A 48 -1.33 23.76 -8.47
CA ASN A 48 -2.64 23.22 -8.12
C ASN A 48 -2.60 21.69 -8.01
N GLU A 49 -1.98 21.02 -8.98
CA GLU A 49 -1.87 19.55 -8.95
C GLU A 49 -0.94 19.06 -7.84
N PHE A 50 0.15 19.78 -7.55
CA PHE A 50 1.04 19.48 -6.42
C PHE A 50 0.29 19.55 -5.09
N LEU A 51 -0.49 20.61 -4.86
CA LEU A 51 -1.29 20.75 -3.64
C LEU A 51 -2.35 19.63 -3.50
N LYS A 52 -2.99 19.24 -4.61
CA LYS A 52 -3.97 18.13 -4.61
C LYS A 52 -3.30 16.80 -4.27
N GLU A 53 -2.21 16.45 -4.94
CA GLU A 53 -1.51 15.20 -4.69
C GLU A 53 -0.87 15.18 -3.30
N HIS A 54 -0.35 16.31 -2.81
CA HIS A 54 0.14 16.40 -1.44
C HIS A 54 -0.98 16.13 -0.41
N SER A 55 -2.14 16.77 -0.56
CA SER A 55 -3.30 16.50 0.32
C SER A 55 -3.78 15.05 0.25
N LYS A 56 -3.71 14.42 -0.92
CA LYS A 56 -4.03 13.00 -1.09
C LYS A 56 -3.02 12.11 -0.38
N VAL A 57 -1.72 12.43 -0.47
CA VAL A 57 -0.65 11.73 0.25
C VAL A 57 -0.87 11.82 1.76
N GLU A 58 -1.15 13.01 2.31
CA GLU A 58 -1.45 13.17 3.74
C GLU A 58 -2.65 12.30 4.19
N LYS A 59 -3.71 12.24 3.38
CA LYS A 59 -4.88 11.39 3.66
C LYS A 59 -4.53 9.89 3.61
N LEU A 60 -3.70 9.48 2.65
CA LEU A 60 -3.24 8.11 2.55
C LEU A 60 -2.35 7.74 3.73
N GLU A 61 -1.44 8.60 4.14
CA GLU A 61 -0.60 8.41 5.33
C GLU A 61 -1.44 8.26 6.60
N ALA A 62 -2.45 9.13 6.78
CA ALA A 62 -3.38 9.03 7.90
C ALA A 62 -4.17 7.71 7.89
N THR A 63 -4.65 7.29 6.72
CA THR A 63 -5.37 6.01 6.55
C THR A 63 -4.46 4.82 6.86
N VAL A 64 -3.22 4.84 6.39
CA VAL A 64 -2.24 3.77 6.66
C VAL A 64 -1.91 3.70 8.14
N ALA A 65 -1.72 4.83 8.81
CA ALA A 65 -1.48 4.87 10.26
C ALA A 65 -2.67 4.29 11.05
N GLU A 66 -3.90 4.62 10.66
CA GLU A 66 -5.11 4.06 11.28
C GLU A 66 -5.22 2.55 11.03
N GLN A 67 -4.98 2.09 9.79
CA GLN A 67 -4.97 0.67 9.45
C GLN A 67 -3.93 -0.09 10.25
N GLN A 68 -2.72 0.45 10.39
CA GLN A 68 -1.65 -0.17 11.18
C GLN A 68 -2.06 -0.33 12.65
N LYS A 69 -2.68 0.69 13.24
CA LYS A 69 -3.22 0.60 14.61
C LYS A 69 -4.30 -0.48 14.72
N ASN A 70 -5.24 -0.51 13.78
CA ASN A 70 -6.32 -1.51 13.77
C ASN A 70 -5.77 -2.95 13.62
N PHE A 71 -4.75 -3.15 12.79
CA PHE A 71 -4.09 -4.45 12.67
C PHE A 71 -3.38 -4.85 13.96
N GLN A 72 -2.65 -3.94 14.60
CA GLN A 72 -2.01 -4.22 15.89
C GLN A 72 -3.02 -4.63 16.96
N SER A 73 -4.14 -3.91 17.08
CA SER A 73 -5.20 -4.27 18.05
C SER A 73 -5.79 -5.65 17.76
N LYS A 74 -6.06 -5.97 16.49
CA LYS A 74 -6.56 -7.30 16.10
C LYS A 74 -5.57 -8.42 16.36
N LEU A 75 -4.27 -8.16 16.19
CA LEU A 75 -3.23 -9.15 16.50
C LEU A 75 -3.19 -9.46 17.99
N VAL A 76 -3.26 -8.43 18.84
CA VAL A 76 -3.33 -8.62 20.30
C VAL A 76 -4.58 -9.43 20.69
N GLU A 77 -5.75 -9.07 20.14
CA GLU A 77 -7.00 -9.80 20.38
C GLU A 77 -6.91 -11.27 19.91
N GLN A 78 -6.24 -11.52 18.79
CA GLN A 78 -6.03 -12.88 18.28
C GLN A 78 -5.07 -13.68 19.17
N GLU A 79 -4.00 -13.07 19.65
CA GLU A 79 -3.05 -13.73 20.56
C GLU A 79 -3.75 -14.17 21.85
N GLU A 80 -4.53 -13.29 22.48
CA GLU A 80 -5.32 -13.60 23.68
C GLU A 80 -6.32 -14.75 23.43
N ARG A 81 -6.96 -14.78 22.26
CA ARG A 81 -7.87 -15.87 21.88
C ARG A 81 -7.12 -17.19 21.70
N ILE A 82 -5.94 -17.17 21.10
CA ILE A 82 -5.11 -18.36 20.90
C ILE A 82 -4.69 -18.92 22.26
N GLU A 83 -4.23 -18.08 23.19
CA GLU A 83 -3.86 -18.50 24.55
C GLU A 83 -5.05 -19.11 25.29
N ALA A 84 -6.23 -18.48 25.22
CA ALA A 84 -7.45 -18.99 25.86
C ALA A 84 -7.87 -20.35 25.28
N LEU A 85 -7.80 -20.52 23.96
CA LEU A 85 -8.09 -21.78 23.29
C LEU A 85 -7.07 -22.87 23.67
N ALA A 86 -5.78 -22.54 23.74
CA ALA A 86 -4.73 -23.47 24.15
C ALA A 86 -4.95 -23.96 25.60
N SER A 87 -5.29 -23.06 26.53
CA SER A 87 -5.63 -23.42 27.90
C SER A 87 -6.86 -24.33 27.99
N CYS A 88 -7.91 -24.01 27.21
CA CYS A 88 -9.12 -24.84 27.13
C CYS A 88 -8.80 -26.25 26.62
N LEU A 89 -7.99 -26.36 25.56
CA LEU A 89 -7.54 -27.65 25.02
C LEU A 89 -6.75 -28.47 26.04
N HIS A 90 -5.82 -27.85 26.77
CA HIS A 90 -5.09 -28.52 27.85
C HIS A 90 -6.03 -29.08 28.92
N LYS A 91 -7.04 -28.30 29.34
CA LYS A 91 -8.02 -28.74 30.34
C LYS A 91 -8.87 -29.91 29.85
N VAL A 92 -9.37 -29.84 28.60
CA VAL A 92 -10.16 -30.93 28.00
C VAL A 92 -9.30 -32.19 27.89
N SER A 93 -8.05 -32.07 27.45
CA SER A 93 -7.11 -33.19 27.37
C SER A 93 -6.92 -33.87 28.73
N ALA A 94 -6.64 -33.10 29.79
CA ALA A 94 -6.49 -33.65 31.15
C ALA A 94 -7.77 -34.37 31.64
N GLN A 95 -8.96 -33.82 31.35
CA GLN A 95 -10.24 -34.46 31.71
C GLN A 95 -10.46 -35.78 30.96
N THR A 96 -10.07 -35.85 29.68
CA THR A 96 -10.19 -37.08 28.90
C THR A 96 -9.23 -38.16 29.39
N GLU A 97 -8.01 -37.81 29.78
CA GLU A 97 -7.05 -38.77 30.36
C GLU A 97 -7.53 -39.32 31.71
N MET A 98 -8.04 -38.45 32.60
CA MET A 98 -8.63 -38.88 33.87
C MET A 98 -9.82 -39.82 33.66
N SER A 99 -10.71 -39.50 32.72
CA SER A 99 -11.88 -40.33 32.39
C SER A 99 -11.46 -41.70 31.84
N ARG A 100 -10.41 -41.75 31.02
CA ARG A 100 -9.85 -42.99 30.47
C ARG A 100 -9.22 -43.87 31.53
N SER A 101 -8.46 -43.27 32.46
CA SER A 101 -7.81 -43.99 33.55
C SER A 101 -8.84 -44.57 34.53
N ALA A 102 -9.88 -43.80 34.87
CA ALA A 102 -10.99 -44.28 35.71
C ALA A 102 -11.74 -45.47 35.07
N ALA A 103 -11.98 -45.44 33.75
CA ALA A 103 -12.61 -46.56 33.04
C ALA A 103 -11.73 -47.82 33.04
N GLN A 104 -10.40 -47.69 33.02
CA GLN A 104 -9.49 -48.84 32.98
C GLN A 104 -9.33 -49.53 34.33
N VAL A 105 -9.35 -48.77 35.44
CA VAL A 105 -9.33 -49.33 36.81
C VAL A 105 -10.58 -50.17 37.09
N VAL A 106 -11.75 -49.73 36.63
CA VAL A 106 -13.03 -50.46 36.79
C VAL A 106 -13.05 -51.79 36.03
N VAL A 107 -12.28 -51.91 34.94
CA VAL A 107 -12.19 -53.15 34.15
C VAL A 107 -11.22 -54.17 34.77
N THR A 108 -10.26 -53.73 35.59
CA THR A 108 -9.26 -54.61 36.23
C THR A 108 -9.67 -55.15 37.60
N ASP A 109 -10.74 -54.63 38.21
CA ASP A 109 -11.29 -55.07 39.51
C ASP A 109 -12.48 -56.05 39.38
N GLN A 110 -12.65 -56.72 38.23
CA GLN A 110 -13.64 -57.79 38.00
C GLN A 110 -13.01 -59.17 37.82
#